data_AF-X1V1B2-F1
#
_entry.id   AF-X1V1B2-F1
#
_cell.length_a   1.000
_cell.length_b   1.000
_cell.length_c   1.000
_cell.angle_alpha   90.00
_cell.angle_beta   90.00
_cell.angle_gamma   90.00
#
_symmetry.space_group_name_H-M   'P 1'
#
loop_
_entity.id
_entity.type
_entity.pdbx_description
1 polymer ?
#
loop_
_entity_poly.entity_id
_entity_poly.type
_entity_poly.pdbx_seq_one_letter_code
_entity_poly.pdbx_strand_id
1 'polypeptide(L)'
;TQEKYEEALGTFQALAEKYPGSNLIPAALLRMGECYEQLGDDDESFSVFRTIVRDFAGFERADFAQWKIASYFIKKEDYTQAALELENLISNFPRSSYLLDAYYWQGWSFYKLDNFLQAEAAYSKFIQFSRSDDPLRGEVYYRWGESLFKQRKFKEAIESYDKALTLAKEKDILEYSLYQTALCWENLQNWEEAGKALQEFISSFRASSLVAEAHLKLANSLFIRDKFFQAREHYSWVVQNSEKDALAVEAQFGIGNCWFNEKDYDKALVEYLRVPLVYPQYKEWRI
;
A
#
# COMPACT_ATOMS: atom_id res chain seq x y z
N THR A 1 12.22 16.66 -29.50
CA THR A 1 10.97 17.42 -29.71
C THR A 1 9.96 16.46 -30.29
N GLN A 2 8.67 16.67 -30.06
CA GLN A 2 7.58 15.82 -30.56
C GLN A 2 7.73 15.47 -32.05
N GLU A 3 8.05 16.48 -32.86
CA GLU A 3 8.33 16.37 -34.30
C GLU A 3 9.40 15.32 -34.66
N LYS A 4 10.45 15.17 -33.84
CA LYS A 4 11.50 14.16 -34.08
C LYS A 4 11.02 12.73 -33.84
N TYR A 5 10.03 12.54 -32.96
CA TYR A 5 9.45 11.22 -32.71
C TYR A 5 8.48 10.83 -33.82
N GLU A 6 7.71 11.79 -34.34
CA GLU A 6 6.83 11.60 -35.50
C GLU A 6 7.63 11.26 -36.77
N GLU A 7 8.73 11.96 -37.04
CA GLU A 7 9.63 11.66 -38.16
C GLU A 7 10.28 10.27 -38.04
N ALA A 8 10.72 9.92 -36.82
CA ALA A 8 11.28 8.61 -36.53
C ALA A 8 10.24 7.49 -36.75
N LEU A 9 9.00 7.68 -36.28
CA LEU A 9 7.89 6.75 -36.51
C LEU A 9 7.66 6.50 -37.99
N GLY A 10 7.57 7.56 -38.80
CA GLY A 10 7.39 7.43 -40.24
C GLY A 10 8.52 6.63 -40.90
N THR A 11 9.76 6.84 -40.44
CA THR A 11 10.93 6.10 -40.93
C THR A 11 10.85 4.61 -40.58
N PHE A 12 10.48 4.26 -39.34
CA PHE A 12 10.36 2.88 -38.90
C PHE A 12 9.15 2.16 -39.53
N GLN A 13 8.03 2.85 -39.72
CA GLN A 13 6.86 2.34 -40.43
C GLN A 13 7.22 2.01 -41.89
N ALA A 14 7.89 2.93 -42.59
CA ALA A 14 8.33 2.70 -43.97
C ALA A 14 9.32 1.52 -44.07
N LEU A 15 10.21 1.35 -43.10
CA LEU A 15 11.09 0.18 -43.01
C LEU A 15 10.29 -1.11 -42.86
N ALA A 16 9.27 -1.11 -41.99
CA ALA A 16 8.42 -2.26 -41.74
C ALA A 16 7.58 -2.68 -42.95
N GLU A 17 7.02 -1.70 -43.67
CA GLU A 17 6.21 -1.93 -44.86
C GLU A 17 7.06 -2.37 -46.06
N LYS A 18 8.21 -1.73 -46.28
CA LYS A 18 9.04 -1.98 -47.47
C LYS A 18 9.90 -3.24 -47.34
N TYR A 19 10.26 -3.63 -46.12
CA TYR A 19 11.15 -4.76 -45.87
C TYR A 19 10.64 -5.70 -44.75
N PRO A 20 9.42 -6.27 -44.86
CA PRO A 20 8.76 -7.01 -43.77
C PRO A 20 9.50 -8.27 -43.31
N GLY A 21 10.38 -8.84 -44.14
CA GLY A 21 11.23 -9.98 -43.79
C GLY A 21 12.61 -9.60 -43.22
N SER A 22 12.87 -8.30 -42.98
CA SER A 22 14.17 -7.85 -42.48
C SER A 22 14.38 -8.26 -41.02
N ASN A 23 15.60 -8.67 -40.67
CA ASN A 23 15.98 -8.92 -39.27
C ASN A 23 15.98 -7.64 -38.41
N LEU A 24 15.83 -6.46 -39.02
CA LEU A 24 15.71 -5.18 -38.33
C LEU A 24 14.28 -4.89 -37.84
N ILE A 25 13.28 -5.67 -38.26
CA ILE A 25 11.88 -5.41 -37.94
C ILE A 25 11.60 -5.39 -36.43
N PRO A 26 12.05 -6.36 -35.61
CA PRO A 26 11.82 -6.31 -34.17
C PRO A 26 12.43 -5.06 -33.52
N ALA A 27 13.61 -4.64 -33.99
CA ALA A 27 14.26 -3.43 -33.50
C ALA A 27 13.53 -2.15 -33.94
N ALA A 28 12.98 -2.11 -35.16
CA ALA A 28 12.16 -1.00 -35.64
C ALA A 28 10.86 -0.89 -34.85
N LEU A 29 10.15 -2.00 -34.65
CA LEU A 29 8.93 -2.07 -33.83
C LEU A 29 9.20 -1.59 -32.40
N LEU A 30 10.30 -2.03 -31.80
CA LEU A 30 10.71 -1.60 -30.47
C LEU A 30 10.86 -0.07 -30.38
N ARG A 31 11.50 0.55 -31.38
CA ARG A 31 11.64 2.00 -31.46
C ARG A 31 10.31 2.70 -31.72
N MET A 32 9.42 2.10 -32.52
CA MET A 32 8.08 2.63 -32.73
C MET A 32 7.28 2.67 -31.43
N GLY A 33 7.27 1.57 -30.66
CA GLY A 33 6.61 1.53 -29.35
C GLY A 33 7.13 2.61 -28.40
N GLU A 34 8.47 2.75 -28.30
CA GLU A 34 9.10 3.82 -27.51
C GLU A 34 8.68 5.22 -28.00
N CYS A 35 8.58 5.45 -29.31
CA CYS A 35 8.13 6.74 -29.85
C CYS A 35 6.66 7.02 -29.52
N TYR A 36 5.78 6.04 -29.68
CA TYR A 36 4.37 6.18 -29.29
C TYR A 36 4.20 6.50 -27.81
N GLU A 37 4.99 5.89 -26.90
CA GLU A 37 4.97 6.30 -25.48
C GLU A 37 5.37 7.77 -25.28
N GLN A 38 6.37 8.27 -26.02
CA GLN A 38 6.79 9.67 -25.92
C GLN A 38 5.76 10.65 -26.48
N LEU A 39 4.91 10.20 -27.40
CA LEU A 39 3.80 10.97 -27.96
C LEU A 39 2.53 10.88 -27.11
N GLY A 40 2.49 9.96 -26.14
CA GLY A 40 1.30 9.70 -25.31
C GLY A 40 0.30 8.73 -25.94
N ASP A 41 0.66 8.09 -27.06
CA ASP A 41 -0.17 7.12 -27.77
C ASP A 41 0.00 5.71 -27.18
N ASP A 42 -0.44 5.55 -25.93
CA ASP A 42 -0.24 4.31 -25.15
C ASP A 42 -0.82 3.06 -25.85
N ASP A 43 -1.96 3.18 -26.54
CA ASP A 43 -2.66 2.05 -27.16
C ASP A 43 -1.92 1.54 -28.42
N GLU A 44 -1.33 2.45 -29.20
CA GLU A 44 -0.49 2.12 -30.35
C GLU A 44 0.85 1.51 -29.89
N SER A 45 1.44 2.10 -28.85
CA SER A 45 2.62 1.54 -28.19
C SER A 45 2.40 0.10 -27.74
N PHE A 46 1.29 -0.14 -27.01
CA PHE A 46 0.87 -1.47 -26.58
C PHE A 46 0.69 -2.44 -27.75
N SER A 47 0.03 -2.01 -28.82
CA SER A 47 -0.20 -2.84 -30.00
C SER A 47 1.12 -3.27 -30.66
N VAL A 48 2.07 -2.34 -30.79
CA VAL A 48 3.41 -2.62 -31.32
C VAL A 48 4.19 -3.59 -30.43
N PHE A 49 4.21 -3.39 -29.11
CA PHE A 49 4.90 -4.31 -28.20
C PHE A 49 4.30 -5.72 -28.20
N ARG A 50 2.97 -5.85 -28.32
CA ARG A 50 2.31 -7.16 -28.52
C ARG A 50 2.77 -7.86 -29.79
N THR A 51 2.96 -7.13 -30.89
CA THR A 51 3.51 -7.71 -32.12
C THR A 51 4.91 -8.29 -31.89
N ILE A 52 5.78 -7.60 -31.13
CA ILE A 52 7.12 -8.11 -30.80
C ILE A 52 7.03 -9.42 -30.03
N VAL A 53 6.24 -9.48 -28.96
CA VAL A 53 6.12 -10.71 -28.15
C VAL A 53 5.50 -11.86 -28.94
N ARG A 54 4.49 -11.59 -29.76
CA ARG A 54 3.77 -12.61 -30.53
C ARG A 54 4.61 -13.19 -31.67
N ASP A 55 5.24 -12.33 -32.46
CA ASP A 55 5.85 -12.72 -33.74
C ASP A 55 7.37 -12.87 -33.63
N PHE A 56 7.99 -12.28 -32.59
CA PHE A 56 9.43 -12.19 -32.43
C PHE A 56 9.88 -12.54 -31.01
N ALA A 57 9.31 -13.59 -30.40
CA ALA A 57 9.62 -14.02 -29.03
C ALA A 57 11.12 -14.31 -28.77
N GLY A 58 11.89 -14.65 -29.81
CA GLY A 58 13.35 -14.86 -29.72
C GLY A 58 14.20 -13.58 -29.82
N PHE A 59 13.57 -12.42 -30.01
CA PHE A 59 14.25 -11.13 -30.02
C PHE A 59 14.85 -10.82 -28.65
N GLU A 60 16.09 -10.34 -28.61
CA GLU A 60 16.83 -10.08 -27.37
C GLU A 60 16.07 -9.17 -26.39
N ARG A 61 15.25 -8.24 -26.89
CA ARG A 61 14.45 -7.31 -26.10
C ARG A 61 12.95 -7.68 -26.04
N ALA A 62 12.58 -8.93 -26.32
CA ALA A 62 11.21 -9.39 -26.17
C ALA A 62 10.73 -9.32 -24.70
N ASP A 63 11.63 -9.47 -23.74
CA ASP A 63 11.33 -9.31 -22.31
C ASP A 63 10.95 -7.86 -21.94
N PHE A 64 11.64 -6.87 -22.52
CA PHE A 64 11.26 -5.46 -22.41
C PHE A 64 9.88 -5.20 -23.02
N ALA A 65 9.58 -5.76 -24.19
CA ALA A 65 8.27 -5.61 -24.80
C ALA A 65 7.18 -6.22 -23.89
N GLN A 66 7.44 -7.40 -23.31
CA GLN A 66 6.53 -8.02 -22.33
C GLN A 66 6.34 -7.15 -21.08
N TRP A 67 7.42 -6.56 -20.56
CA TRP A 67 7.35 -5.61 -19.45
C TRP A 67 6.49 -4.38 -19.78
N LYS A 68 6.61 -3.86 -21.01
CA LYS A 68 5.79 -2.73 -21.47
C LYS A 68 4.31 -3.06 -21.60
N ILE A 69 3.98 -4.27 -22.06
CA ILE A 69 2.60 -4.78 -22.08
C ILE A 69 2.04 -4.85 -20.64
N ALA A 70 2.79 -5.41 -19.69
CA ALA A 70 2.37 -5.45 -18.29
C ALA A 70 2.21 -4.04 -17.70
N SER A 71 3.17 -3.14 -17.97
CA SER A 71 3.15 -1.74 -17.52
C SER A 71 1.94 -0.97 -18.04
N TYR A 72 1.51 -1.24 -19.26
CA TYR A 72 0.29 -0.67 -19.84
C TYR A 72 -0.94 -1.04 -18.99
N PHE A 73 -1.10 -2.31 -18.62
CA PHE A 73 -2.23 -2.74 -17.77
C PHE A 73 -2.13 -2.23 -16.33
N ILE A 74 -0.91 -2.15 -15.78
CA ILE A 74 -0.68 -1.52 -14.46
C ILE A 74 -1.14 -0.06 -14.48
N LYS A 75 -0.78 0.71 -15.51
CA LYS A 75 -1.17 2.12 -15.67
C LYS A 75 -2.67 2.30 -15.83
N LYS A 76 -3.34 1.35 -16.49
CA LYS A 76 -4.82 1.32 -16.64
C LYS A 76 -5.53 0.77 -15.39
N GLU A 77 -4.78 0.34 -14.37
CA GLU A 77 -5.30 -0.33 -13.18
C GLU A 77 -6.10 -1.61 -13.48
N ASP A 78 -5.89 -2.21 -14.66
CA ASP A 78 -6.42 -3.55 -14.97
C ASP A 78 -5.50 -4.59 -14.36
N TYR A 79 -5.65 -4.78 -13.05
CA TYR A 79 -4.80 -5.68 -12.27
C TYR A 79 -4.96 -7.15 -12.67
N THR A 80 -6.07 -7.52 -13.31
CA THR A 80 -6.27 -8.88 -13.81
C THR A 80 -5.35 -9.15 -14.99
N GLN A 81 -5.35 -8.26 -15.99
CA GLN A 81 -4.46 -8.38 -17.12
C GLN A 81 -3.00 -8.13 -16.73
N ALA A 82 -2.74 -7.17 -15.82
CA ALA A 82 -1.39 -6.94 -15.30
C ALA A 82 -0.81 -8.21 -14.67
N ALA A 83 -1.53 -8.89 -13.77
CA ALA A 83 -1.05 -10.11 -13.15
C ALA A 83 -0.75 -11.23 -14.18
N LEU A 84 -1.56 -11.35 -15.22
CA LEU A 84 -1.36 -12.31 -16.30
C LEU A 84 -0.09 -12.00 -17.11
N GLU A 85 0.11 -10.75 -17.52
CA GLU A 85 1.26 -10.36 -18.34
C GLU A 85 2.57 -10.34 -17.56
N LEU A 86 2.50 -10.09 -16.25
CA LEU A 86 3.63 -10.26 -15.35
C LEU A 86 4.01 -11.74 -15.18
N GLU A 87 3.03 -12.63 -15.09
CA GLU A 87 3.28 -14.08 -15.07
C GLU A 87 3.93 -14.55 -16.39
N ASN A 88 3.45 -14.05 -17.53
CA ASN A 88 4.08 -14.30 -18.83
C ASN A 88 5.53 -13.82 -18.86
N LEU A 89 5.84 -12.67 -18.23
CA LEU A 89 7.22 -12.19 -18.11
C LEU A 89 8.09 -13.16 -17.30
N ILE A 90 7.62 -13.51 -16.11
CA ILE A 90 8.34 -14.38 -15.16
C ILE A 90 8.60 -15.76 -15.77
N SER A 91 7.60 -16.35 -16.42
CA SER A 91 7.66 -17.69 -16.97
C SER A 91 8.47 -17.78 -18.28
N ASN A 92 8.29 -16.82 -19.20
CA ASN A 92 8.95 -16.89 -20.52
C ASN A 92 10.33 -16.24 -20.55
N PHE A 93 10.63 -15.32 -19.63
CA PHE A 93 11.91 -14.60 -19.57
C PHE A 93 12.58 -14.72 -18.19
N PRO A 94 12.96 -15.93 -17.74
CA PRO A 94 13.48 -16.19 -16.38
C PRO A 94 14.89 -15.60 -16.11
N ARG A 95 15.47 -14.87 -17.07
CA ARG A 95 16.73 -14.12 -16.93
C ARG A 95 16.55 -12.61 -17.16
N SER A 96 15.31 -12.15 -17.27
CA SER A 96 15.03 -10.73 -17.51
C SER A 96 15.50 -9.86 -16.36
N SER A 97 15.97 -8.65 -16.66
CA SER A 97 16.25 -7.64 -15.64
C SER A 97 14.98 -7.12 -14.95
N TYR A 98 13.80 -7.33 -15.54
CA TYR A 98 12.52 -6.86 -15.03
C TYR A 98 11.86 -7.83 -14.03
N LEU A 99 12.51 -8.94 -13.67
CA LEU A 99 11.90 -9.95 -12.79
C LEU A 99 11.54 -9.41 -11.40
N LEU A 100 12.38 -8.54 -10.81
CA LEU A 100 12.09 -7.95 -9.51
C LEU A 100 10.88 -7.00 -9.60
N ASP A 101 10.86 -6.11 -10.59
CA ASP A 101 9.70 -5.26 -10.86
C ASP A 101 8.44 -6.10 -11.10
N ALA A 102 8.58 -7.21 -11.83
CA ALA A 102 7.46 -8.10 -12.11
C ALA A 102 6.90 -8.75 -10.86
N TYR A 103 7.73 -9.29 -9.96
CA TYR A 103 7.26 -9.82 -8.68
C TYR A 103 6.60 -8.77 -7.80
N TYR A 104 7.16 -7.56 -7.76
CA TYR A 104 6.59 -6.44 -7.00
C TYR A 104 5.19 -6.09 -7.52
N TRP A 105 5.07 -5.83 -8.82
CA TRP A 105 3.79 -5.43 -9.42
C TRP A 105 2.79 -6.58 -9.49
N GLN A 106 3.25 -7.82 -9.55
CA GLN A 106 2.38 -8.99 -9.49
C GLN A 106 1.78 -9.12 -8.09
N GLY A 107 2.60 -8.92 -7.05
CA GLY A 107 2.15 -8.84 -5.67
C GLY A 107 1.11 -7.74 -5.48
N TRP A 108 1.38 -6.54 -6.00
CA TRP A 108 0.44 -5.42 -5.92
C TRP A 108 -0.87 -5.67 -6.67
N SER A 109 -0.77 -6.24 -7.87
CA SER A 109 -1.94 -6.59 -8.68
C SER A 109 -2.81 -7.61 -7.95
N PHE A 110 -2.21 -8.64 -7.35
CA PHE A 110 -2.96 -9.60 -6.54
C PHE A 110 -3.56 -8.98 -5.27
N TYR A 111 -2.84 -8.08 -4.58
CA TYR A 111 -3.40 -7.35 -3.44
C TYR A 111 -4.65 -6.56 -3.82
N LYS A 112 -4.62 -5.86 -4.97
CA LYS A 112 -5.76 -5.09 -5.49
C LYS A 112 -6.94 -5.94 -5.92
N LEU A 113 -6.72 -7.22 -6.21
CA LEU A 113 -7.74 -8.22 -6.51
C LEU A 113 -8.20 -8.99 -5.27
N ASP A 114 -7.83 -8.54 -4.06
CA ASP A 114 -8.06 -9.23 -2.77
C ASP A 114 -7.48 -10.66 -2.71
N ASN A 115 -6.57 -11.00 -3.63
CA ASN A 115 -5.87 -12.27 -3.73
C ASN A 115 -4.61 -12.26 -2.86
N PHE A 116 -4.79 -12.03 -1.56
CA PHE A 116 -3.70 -11.76 -0.62
C PHE A 116 -2.68 -12.89 -0.50
N LEU A 117 -3.08 -14.15 -0.70
CA LEU A 117 -2.18 -15.30 -0.67
C LEU A 117 -1.20 -15.28 -1.86
N GLN A 118 -1.69 -14.98 -3.07
CA GLN A 118 -0.82 -14.83 -4.23
C GLN A 118 0.04 -13.56 -4.12
N ALA A 119 -0.48 -12.50 -3.49
CA ALA A 119 0.31 -11.30 -3.21
C ALA A 119 1.53 -11.62 -2.33
N GLU A 120 1.30 -12.32 -1.22
CA GLU A 120 2.36 -12.83 -0.32
C GLU A 120 3.38 -13.70 -1.07
N ALA A 121 2.93 -14.60 -1.95
CA ALA A 121 3.83 -15.45 -2.73
C ALA A 121 4.76 -14.63 -3.64
N ALA A 122 4.23 -13.62 -4.33
CA ALA A 122 4.99 -12.75 -5.20
C ALA A 122 5.99 -11.87 -4.42
N TYR A 123 5.57 -11.27 -3.29
CA TYR A 123 6.47 -10.51 -2.42
C TYR A 123 7.58 -11.37 -1.82
N SER A 124 7.27 -12.61 -1.45
CA SER A 124 8.29 -13.59 -1.02
C SER A 124 9.34 -13.84 -2.09
N LYS A 125 8.93 -13.97 -3.37
CA LYS A 125 9.85 -14.09 -4.50
C LYS A 125 10.71 -12.84 -4.71
N PHE A 126 10.13 -11.64 -4.58
CA PHE A 126 10.90 -10.40 -4.60
C PHE A 126 11.99 -10.42 -3.53
N ILE A 127 11.65 -10.73 -2.28
CA ILE A 127 12.58 -10.73 -1.14
C ILE A 127 13.66 -11.82 -1.30
N GLN A 128 13.30 -12.97 -1.89
CA GLN A 128 14.22 -14.09 -2.16
C GLN A 128 15.29 -13.72 -3.19
N PHE A 129 14.94 -12.98 -4.25
CA PHE A 129 15.84 -12.71 -5.37
C PHE A 129 16.49 -11.32 -5.34
N SER A 130 15.94 -10.37 -4.59
CA SER A 130 16.55 -9.05 -4.41
C SER A 130 17.79 -9.12 -3.52
N ARG A 131 18.73 -8.20 -3.75
CA ARG A 131 19.89 -8.01 -2.87
C ARG A 131 19.44 -7.47 -1.52
N SER A 132 20.18 -7.74 -0.46
CA SER A 132 19.84 -7.25 0.90
C SER A 132 19.73 -5.73 1.02
N ASP A 133 20.44 -4.98 0.17
CA ASP A 133 20.48 -3.52 0.14
C ASP A 133 19.60 -2.90 -0.96
N ASP A 134 18.73 -3.70 -1.58
CA ASP A 134 17.78 -3.21 -2.58
C ASP A 134 16.81 -2.19 -1.94
N PRO A 135 16.68 -0.99 -2.53
CA PRO A 135 15.92 0.11 -1.94
C PRO A 135 14.41 -0.19 -1.82
N LEU A 136 13.85 -1.06 -2.66
CA LEU A 136 12.43 -1.38 -2.63
C LEU A 136 12.06 -2.40 -1.55
N ARG A 137 13.04 -3.00 -0.86
CA ARG A 137 12.75 -4.00 0.18
C ARG A 137 11.88 -3.47 1.29
N GLY A 138 12.10 -2.23 1.74
CA GLY A 138 11.28 -1.59 2.75
C GLY A 138 9.80 -1.52 2.33
N GLU A 139 9.55 -1.08 1.09
CA GLU A 139 8.21 -1.01 0.51
C GLU A 139 7.58 -2.39 0.30
N VAL A 140 8.34 -3.37 -0.18
CA VAL A 140 7.86 -4.74 -0.38
C VAL A 140 7.46 -5.37 0.95
N TYR A 141 8.26 -5.20 2.00
CA TYR A 141 7.91 -5.68 3.34
C TYR A 141 6.65 -5.00 3.88
N TYR A 142 6.48 -3.70 3.65
CA TYR A 142 5.26 -2.99 4.01
C TYR A 142 4.04 -3.58 3.32
N ARG A 143 4.06 -3.72 1.98
CA ARG A 143 2.94 -4.28 1.21
C ARG A 143 2.67 -5.75 1.52
N TRP A 144 3.72 -6.50 1.83
CA TRP A 144 3.58 -7.87 2.33
C TRP A 144 2.89 -7.87 3.69
N GLY A 145 3.29 -7.00 4.62
CA GLY A 145 2.60 -6.79 5.89
C GLY A 145 1.11 -6.47 5.71
N GLU A 146 0.75 -5.60 4.77
CA GLU A 146 -0.65 -5.30 4.44
C GLU A 146 -1.41 -6.54 3.95
N SER A 147 -0.78 -7.34 3.10
CA SER A 147 -1.37 -8.60 2.60
C SER A 147 -1.59 -9.61 3.73
N LEU A 148 -0.62 -9.74 4.64
CA LEU A 148 -0.71 -10.63 5.80
C LEU A 148 -1.77 -10.16 6.80
N PHE A 149 -1.89 -8.85 7.01
CA PHE A 149 -2.92 -8.24 7.84
C PHE A 149 -4.32 -8.58 7.32
N LYS A 150 -4.54 -8.45 6.00
CA LYS A 150 -5.82 -8.83 5.35
C LYS A 150 -6.14 -10.32 5.47
N GLN A 151 -5.12 -11.17 5.54
CA GLN A 151 -5.25 -12.60 5.85
C GLN A 151 -5.43 -12.90 7.34
N ARG A 152 -5.43 -11.89 8.22
CA ARG A 152 -5.44 -12.03 9.69
C ARG A 152 -4.23 -12.77 10.27
N LYS A 153 -3.13 -12.85 9.50
CA LYS A 153 -1.83 -13.37 9.95
C LYS A 153 -1.07 -12.28 10.69
N PHE A 154 -1.59 -11.86 11.84
CA PHE A 154 -1.16 -10.64 12.51
C PHE A 154 0.29 -10.70 13.02
N LYS A 155 0.77 -11.88 13.44
CA LYS A 155 2.16 -12.04 13.92
C LYS A 155 3.16 -11.87 12.78
N GLU A 156 2.88 -12.53 11.66
CA GLU A 156 3.69 -12.44 10.45
C GLU A 156 3.63 -11.03 9.83
N ALA A 157 2.47 -10.37 9.93
CA ALA A 157 2.31 -8.98 9.52
C ALA A 157 3.22 -8.05 10.35
N ILE A 158 3.28 -8.22 11.68
CA ILE A 158 4.19 -7.48 12.56
C ILE A 158 5.64 -7.70 12.13
N GLU A 159 6.07 -8.95 11.92
CA GLU A 159 7.43 -9.24 11.46
C GLU A 159 7.77 -8.53 10.14
N SER A 160 6.80 -8.45 9.23
CA SER A 160 6.96 -7.74 7.95
C SER A 160 7.03 -6.23 8.13
N TYR A 161 6.16 -5.64 8.96
CA TYR A 161 6.20 -4.21 9.26
C TYR A 161 7.48 -3.81 10.01
N ASP A 162 8.01 -4.65 10.91
CA ASP A 162 9.28 -4.39 11.59
C ASP A 162 10.46 -4.36 10.60
N LYS A 163 10.43 -5.23 9.58
CA LYS A 163 11.40 -5.16 8.48
C LYS A 163 11.23 -3.89 7.66
N ALA A 164 9.99 -3.46 7.39
CA ALA A 164 9.73 -2.20 6.70
C ALA A 164 10.26 -1.00 7.51
N LEU A 165 10.00 -0.94 8.81
CA LEU A 165 10.48 0.10 9.72
C LEU A 165 12.01 0.19 9.79
N THR A 166 12.71 -0.92 9.55
CA THR A 166 14.17 -0.98 9.54
C THR A 166 14.78 -0.58 8.20
N LEU A 167 14.11 -0.91 7.08
CA LEU A 167 14.69 -0.84 5.74
C LEU A 167 14.18 0.34 4.90
N ALA A 168 12.95 0.80 5.11
CA ALA A 168 12.36 1.90 4.38
C ALA A 168 12.96 3.25 4.81
N LYS A 169 12.94 4.22 3.89
CA LYS A 169 13.35 5.61 4.18
C LYS A 169 12.19 6.59 4.04
N GLU A 170 11.14 6.17 3.35
CA GLU A 170 9.95 6.92 3.03
C GLU A 170 9.12 7.10 4.30
N LYS A 171 8.90 8.35 4.68
CA LYS A 171 8.19 8.69 5.91
C LYS A 171 6.80 8.04 5.97
N ASP A 172 6.08 8.03 4.86
CA ASP A 172 4.73 7.47 4.79
C ASP A 172 4.76 5.96 5.08
N ILE A 173 5.73 5.22 4.54
CA ILE A 173 5.89 3.79 4.81
C ILE A 173 6.18 3.54 6.28
N LEU A 174 7.07 4.34 6.89
CA LEU A 174 7.39 4.22 8.32
C LEU A 174 6.18 4.55 9.20
N GLU A 175 5.44 5.61 8.86
CA GLU A 175 4.22 6.04 9.53
C GLU A 175 3.15 4.94 9.51
N TYR A 176 2.79 4.45 8.33
CA TYR A 176 1.78 3.41 8.18
C TYR A 176 2.22 2.08 8.77
N SER A 177 3.49 1.67 8.62
CA SER A 177 3.99 0.42 9.20
C SER A 177 3.86 0.41 10.72
N LEU A 178 4.25 1.50 11.40
CA LEU A 178 4.17 1.58 12.86
C LEU A 178 2.72 1.59 13.36
N TYR A 179 1.85 2.32 12.67
CA TYR A 179 0.41 2.32 12.98
C TYR A 179 -0.22 0.94 12.77
N GLN A 180 0.09 0.27 11.66
CA GLN A 180 -0.43 -1.06 11.37
C GLN A 180 0.11 -2.12 12.35
N THR A 181 1.35 -2.01 12.81
CA THR A 181 1.88 -2.85 13.90
C THR A 181 1.03 -2.72 15.16
N ALA A 182 0.61 -1.52 15.54
CA ALA A 182 -0.31 -1.34 16.66
C ALA A 182 -1.65 -2.05 16.43
N LEU A 183 -2.24 -1.92 15.23
CA LEU A 183 -3.50 -2.59 14.90
C LEU A 183 -3.38 -4.13 14.92
N CYS A 184 -2.24 -4.67 14.49
CA CYS A 184 -1.95 -6.10 14.62
C CYS A 184 -1.98 -6.53 16.10
N TRP A 185 -1.34 -5.77 16.99
CA TRP A 185 -1.34 -6.06 18.41
C TRP A 185 -2.73 -5.94 19.06
N GLU A 186 -3.54 -4.96 18.64
CA GLU A 186 -4.95 -4.86 19.05
C GLU A 186 -5.75 -6.10 18.63
N ASN A 187 -5.58 -6.56 17.39
CA ASN A 187 -6.25 -7.78 16.89
C ASN A 187 -5.80 -9.05 17.63
N LEU A 188 -4.57 -9.07 18.11
CA LEU A 188 -4.03 -10.12 18.98
C LEU A 188 -4.44 -9.94 20.45
N GLN A 189 -5.18 -8.89 20.79
CA GLN A 189 -5.56 -8.49 22.16
C GLN A 189 -4.35 -8.32 23.10
N ASN A 190 -3.17 -8.06 22.53
CA ASN A 190 -1.99 -7.71 23.28
C ASN A 190 -1.97 -6.19 23.51
N TRP A 191 -2.83 -5.75 24.41
CA TRP A 191 -3.04 -4.33 24.70
C TRP A 191 -1.77 -3.63 25.17
N GLU A 192 -0.85 -4.35 25.80
CA GLU A 192 0.42 -3.77 26.22
C GLU A 192 1.30 -3.34 25.05
N GLU A 193 1.54 -4.26 24.10
CA GLU A 193 2.36 -3.97 22.93
C GLU A 193 1.66 -3.01 21.96
N ALA A 194 0.33 -3.11 21.82
CA ALA A 194 -0.46 -2.13 21.08
C ALA A 194 -0.26 -0.71 21.64
N GLY A 195 -0.32 -0.56 22.98
CA GLY A 195 -0.12 0.73 23.63
C GLY A 195 1.29 1.28 23.43
N LYS A 196 2.33 0.42 23.46
CA LYS A 196 3.72 0.84 23.19
C LYS A 196 3.88 1.36 21.76
N ALA A 197 3.39 0.60 20.78
CA ALA A 197 3.46 0.99 19.37
C ALA A 197 2.68 2.29 19.08
N LEU A 198 1.50 2.48 19.67
CA LEU A 198 0.72 3.72 19.53
C LEU A 198 1.42 4.92 20.17
N GLN A 199 2.04 4.73 21.34
CA GLN A 199 2.80 5.79 21.99
C GLN A 199 4.03 6.19 21.17
N GLU A 200 4.74 5.22 20.60
CA GLU A 200 5.83 5.47 19.67
C GLU A 200 5.32 6.24 18.44
N PHE A 201 4.22 5.79 17.84
CA PHE A 201 3.59 6.45 16.69
C PHE A 201 3.27 7.92 16.96
N ILE A 202 2.58 8.20 18.06
CA ILE A 202 2.25 9.57 18.48
C ILE A 202 3.51 10.41 18.67
N SER A 203 4.57 9.82 19.25
CA SER A 203 5.81 10.55 19.50
C SER A 203 6.59 10.90 18.23
N SER A 204 6.59 9.99 17.26
CA SER A 204 7.38 10.04 16.02
C SER A 204 6.66 10.75 14.87
N PHE A 205 5.32 10.64 14.81
CA PHE A 205 4.49 11.14 13.70
C PHE A 205 3.42 12.13 14.16
N ARG A 206 3.80 13.12 14.98
CA ARG A 206 2.89 14.11 15.60
C ARG A 206 2.01 14.91 14.64
N ALA A 207 2.40 15.03 13.38
CA ALA A 207 1.65 15.75 12.34
C ALA A 207 0.79 14.82 11.47
N SER A 208 0.77 13.52 11.75
CA SER A 208 -0.06 12.56 11.01
C SER A 208 -1.54 12.84 11.23
N SER A 209 -2.34 12.64 10.18
CA SER A 209 -3.80 12.68 10.27
C SER A 209 -4.37 11.58 11.19
N LEU A 210 -3.61 10.52 11.44
CA LEU A 210 -3.99 9.39 12.29
C LEU A 210 -3.72 9.63 13.78
N VAL A 211 -3.12 10.76 14.18
CA VAL A 211 -2.72 11.00 15.58
C VAL A 211 -3.93 11.00 16.53
N ALA A 212 -5.06 11.56 16.11
CA ALA A 212 -6.27 11.54 16.94
C ALA A 212 -6.81 10.12 17.14
N GLU A 213 -6.86 9.33 16.07
CA GLU A 213 -7.26 7.92 16.16
C GLU A 213 -6.26 7.11 16.99
N ALA A 214 -4.96 7.36 16.86
CA ALA A 214 -3.93 6.71 17.65
C ALA A 214 -4.06 7.03 19.15
N HIS A 215 -4.38 8.28 19.51
CA HIS A 215 -4.66 8.67 20.89
C HIS A 215 -5.91 7.96 21.45
N LEU A 216 -6.98 7.87 20.67
CA LEU A 216 -8.19 7.14 21.05
C LEU A 216 -7.90 5.66 21.30
N LYS A 217 -7.20 5.00 20.38
CA LYS A 217 -6.79 3.60 20.51
C LYS A 217 -5.87 3.36 21.69
N LEU A 218 -4.93 4.29 21.96
CA LEU A 218 -4.06 4.21 23.13
C LEU A 218 -4.87 4.32 24.41
N ALA A 219 -5.84 5.24 24.46
CA ALA A 219 -6.75 5.37 25.59
C ALA A 219 -7.59 4.10 25.80
N ASN A 220 -8.11 3.49 24.74
CA ASN A 220 -8.83 2.21 24.77
C ASN A 220 -7.94 1.08 25.33
N SER A 221 -6.70 0.96 24.83
CA SER A 221 -5.71 -0.01 25.34
C SER A 221 -5.42 0.19 26.84
N LEU A 222 -5.23 1.43 27.29
CA LEU A 222 -5.00 1.76 28.69
C LEU A 222 -6.22 1.47 29.56
N PHE A 223 -7.42 1.77 29.07
CA PHE A 223 -8.68 1.49 29.74
C PHE A 223 -8.87 -0.01 30.00
N ILE A 224 -8.62 -0.86 28.99
CA ILE A 224 -8.72 -2.33 29.12
C ILE A 224 -7.71 -2.87 30.14
N ARG A 225 -6.61 -2.15 30.37
CA ARG A 225 -5.56 -2.48 31.34
C ARG A 225 -5.77 -1.81 32.71
N ASP A 226 -6.98 -1.29 32.98
CA ASP A 226 -7.36 -0.59 34.20
C ASP A 226 -6.54 0.68 34.52
N LYS A 227 -5.85 1.24 33.51
CA LYS A 227 -5.05 2.47 33.64
C LYS A 227 -5.91 3.70 33.36
N PHE A 228 -7.01 3.83 34.12
CA PHE A 228 -8.07 4.80 33.88
C PHE A 228 -7.60 6.27 33.88
N PHE A 229 -6.67 6.64 34.77
CA PHE A 229 -6.10 7.98 34.78
C PHE A 229 -5.39 8.32 33.46
N GLN A 230 -4.50 7.44 33.00
CA GLN A 230 -3.75 7.65 31.76
C GLN A 230 -4.68 7.57 30.53
N ALA A 231 -5.67 6.67 30.55
CA ALA A 231 -6.69 6.59 29.51
C ALA A 231 -7.44 7.92 29.38
N ARG A 232 -7.87 8.53 30.49
CA ARG A 232 -8.53 9.84 30.49
C ARG A 232 -7.65 10.96 29.94
N GLU A 233 -6.34 10.96 30.19
CA GLU A 233 -5.44 11.97 29.62
C GLU A 233 -5.47 11.92 28.08
N HIS A 234 -5.42 10.72 27.51
CA HIS A 234 -5.47 10.54 26.06
C HIS A 234 -6.86 10.77 25.47
N TYR A 235 -7.94 10.31 26.10
CA TYR A 235 -9.29 10.66 25.66
C TYR A 235 -9.52 12.17 25.69
N SER A 236 -9.07 12.85 26.76
CA SER A 236 -9.20 14.32 26.87
C SER A 236 -8.42 15.02 25.78
N TRP A 237 -7.23 14.50 25.42
CA TRP A 237 -6.48 15.01 24.29
C TRP A 237 -7.29 14.92 22.99
N VAL A 238 -7.95 13.79 22.71
CA VAL A 238 -8.80 13.64 21.52
C VAL A 238 -9.93 14.66 21.54
N VAL A 239 -10.69 14.76 22.62
CA VAL A 239 -11.80 15.73 22.76
C VAL A 239 -11.35 17.19 22.52
N GLN A 240 -10.11 17.53 22.89
CA GLN A 240 -9.58 18.90 22.76
C GLN A 240 -8.97 19.20 21.38
N ASN A 241 -8.47 18.18 20.67
CA ASN A 241 -7.65 18.36 19.47
C ASN A 241 -8.26 17.77 18.19
N SER A 242 -9.38 17.05 18.28
CA SER A 242 -10.15 16.59 17.11
C SER A 242 -11.31 17.54 16.81
N GLU A 243 -11.81 17.48 15.57
CA GLU A 243 -13.09 18.10 15.24
C GLU A 243 -14.20 17.45 16.09
N LYS A 244 -15.39 18.06 16.14
CA LYS A 244 -16.55 17.49 16.84
C LYS A 244 -17.15 16.30 16.04
N ASP A 245 -16.31 15.32 15.79
CA ASP A 245 -16.54 14.13 14.99
C ASP A 245 -16.80 12.90 15.87
N ALA A 246 -16.88 11.72 15.25
CA ALA A 246 -17.15 10.47 15.93
C ALA A 246 -16.05 10.07 16.93
N LEU A 247 -14.79 10.44 16.68
CA LEU A 247 -13.67 10.15 17.57
C LEU A 247 -13.80 10.96 18.86
N ALA A 248 -14.17 12.24 18.76
CA ALA A 248 -14.43 13.10 19.91
C ALA A 248 -15.61 12.59 20.76
N VAL A 249 -16.66 12.05 20.12
CA VAL A 249 -17.79 11.42 20.82
C VAL A 249 -17.34 10.18 21.59
N GLU A 250 -16.66 9.25 20.92
CA GLU A 250 -16.18 8.02 21.53
C GLU A 250 -15.23 8.31 22.70
N ALA A 251 -14.31 9.27 22.52
CA ALA A 251 -13.39 9.68 23.58
C ALA A 251 -14.14 10.29 24.77
N GLN A 252 -15.11 11.18 24.54
CA GLN A 252 -15.91 11.79 25.59
C GLN A 252 -16.68 10.73 26.41
N PHE A 253 -17.25 9.74 25.73
CA PHE A 253 -17.88 8.60 26.38
C PHE A 253 -16.87 7.73 27.14
N GLY A 254 -15.69 7.52 26.57
CA GLY A 254 -14.55 6.82 27.18
C GLY A 254 -14.09 7.44 28.50
N ILE A 255 -14.09 8.77 28.63
CA ILE A 255 -13.82 9.46 29.90
C ILE A 255 -14.87 9.08 30.95
N GLY A 256 -16.14 9.07 30.57
CA GLY A 256 -17.24 8.62 31.43
C GLY A 256 -17.06 7.17 31.89
N ASN A 257 -16.70 6.27 30.95
CA ASN A 257 -16.40 4.87 31.26
C ASN A 257 -15.26 4.73 32.27
N CYS A 258 -14.21 5.54 32.17
CA CYS A 258 -13.11 5.53 33.13
C CYS A 258 -13.59 5.87 34.55
N TRP A 259 -14.37 6.95 34.71
CA TRP A 259 -14.92 7.34 36.01
C TRP A 259 -15.91 6.30 36.56
N PHE A 260 -16.73 5.71 35.69
CA PHE A 260 -17.66 4.66 36.07
C PHE A 260 -16.94 3.44 36.66
N ASN A 261 -15.84 3.00 36.03
CA ASN A 261 -15.04 1.87 36.52
C ASN A 261 -14.29 2.20 37.83
N GLU A 262 -13.92 3.46 38.04
CA GLU A 262 -13.40 3.96 39.32
C GLU A 262 -14.50 4.18 40.39
N LYS A 263 -15.78 3.95 40.05
CA LYS A 263 -16.96 4.14 40.91
C LYS A 263 -17.25 5.60 41.28
N ASP A 264 -16.68 6.55 40.55
CA ASP A 264 -17.03 7.97 40.64
C ASP A 264 -18.21 8.26 39.71
N TYR A 265 -19.39 7.82 40.14
CA TYR A 265 -20.61 7.87 39.31
C TYR A 265 -21.07 9.29 39.01
N ASP A 266 -20.80 10.24 39.91
CA ASP A 266 -21.14 11.64 39.72
C ASP A 266 -20.36 12.23 38.54
N LYS A 267 -19.04 11.99 38.49
CA LYS A 267 -18.23 12.41 37.33
C LYS A 267 -18.58 11.64 36.07
N ALA A 268 -18.83 10.33 36.17
CA ALA A 268 -19.23 9.53 35.02
C ALA A 268 -20.50 10.08 34.36
N LEU A 269 -21.53 10.39 35.16
CA LEU A 269 -22.78 10.97 34.69
C LEU A 269 -22.57 12.31 33.98
N VAL A 270 -21.71 13.18 34.52
CA VAL A 270 -21.37 14.47 33.88
C VAL A 270 -20.78 14.25 32.49
N GLU A 271 -19.81 13.35 32.35
CA GLU A 271 -19.14 13.10 31.07
C GLU A 271 -20.07 12.42 30.06
N TYR A 272 -20.96 11.54 30.51
CA TYR A 272 -22.00 10.94 29.68
C TYR A 272 -23.02 11.97 29.18
N LEU A 273 -23.47 12.89 30.03
CA LEU A 273 -24.40 13.95 29.64
C LEU A 273 -23.78 14.97 28.68
N ARG A 274 -22.45 15.14 28.70
CA ARG A 274 -21.76 15.99 27.71
C ARG A 274 -21.92 15.47 26.29
N VAL A 275 -22.02 14.15 26.08
CA VAL A 275 -22.14 13.57 24.74
C VAL A 275 -23.34 14.12 23.95
N PRO A 276 -24.59 13.97 24.40
CA PRO A 276 -25.75 14.50 23.68
C PRO A 276 -25.81 16.04 23.64
N LEU A 277 -25.16 16.73 24.58
CA LEU A 277 -25.14 18.20 24.65
C LEU A 277 -24.14 18.83 23.66
N VAL A 278 -22.94 18.27 23.57
CA VAL A 278 -21.85 18.80 22.74
C VAL A 278 -21.92 18.26 21.31
N TYR A 279 -22.45 17.05 21.14
CA TYR A 279 -22.51 16.32 19.87
C TYR A 279 -23.95 15.90 19.50
N PRO A 280 -24.90 16.84 19.39
CA PRO A 280 -26.33 16.54 19.20
C PRO A 280 -26.64 15.77 17.91
N GLN A 281 -25.73 15.80 16.93
CA GLN A 281 -25.82 15.11 15.64
C GLN A 281 -25.65 13.58 15.75
N TYR A 282 -24.94 13.07 16.78
CA TYR A 282 -24.72 11.65 17.02
C TYR A 282 -25.80 11.09 17.97
N LYS A 283 -26.96 10.75 17.42
CA LYS A 283 -28.16 10.40 18.21
C LYS A 283 -28.09 9.02 18.84
N GLU A 284 -27.33 8.12 18.22
CA GLU A 284 -27.09 6.74 18.65
C GLU A 284 -26.31 6.65 19.98
N TRP A 285 -25.62 7.71 20.38
CA TRP A 285 -24.90 7.82 21.65
C TRP A 285 -25.73 8.45 22.79
N ARG A 286 -27.02 8.69 22.56
CA ARG A 286 -27.93 9.21 23.59
C ARG A 286 -28.25 8.09 24.57
N ILE A 287 -27.95 8.33 25.85
CA ILE A 287 -28.21 7.43 26.98
C ILE A 287 -29.55 7.78 27.63
#